data_AF-A0A7Z2GM51-F1
#
_entry.id   AF-A0A7Z2GM51-F1
#
_cell.length_a   1.000
_cell.length_b   1.000
_cell.length_c   1.000
_cell.angle_alpha   90.00
_cell.angle_beta   90.00
_cell.angle_gamma   90.00
#
_symmetry.space_group_name_H-M   'P 1'
#
loop_
_entity.id
_entity.type
_entity.pdbx_description
1 polymer ?
#
loop_
_entity_poly.entity_id
_entity_poly.type
_entity_poly.pdbx_seq_one_letter_code
_entity_poly.pdbx_strand_id
1 'polypeptide(L)'
;MTYCVAMAVEQGLVFLSDTRTNAGVDHISTSRKMAVFEEPGERVIVLLVAGNLAITQATLQVLTEPHDAARTTLWNAPTMVEAARVVGEAVREVHRRDAEALKRFNVDFNCSFILGGQIGALPMRLFQIYAAGNFIETSSVNPYFQIGESKYGKPIIDRVLTPRTPLDEAAKCALISMDSTLRSNLSVGLPLDLLVYEADSLRVTRYASLDETNAYFEMIHSTWGERLRQVFSEIPDPLWTDEGNVPRHERAALPTAPRAAHDGQPSEPRPAQTLAQSLPGAAANVPRMPRDG
;
A
#
# COMPACT_ATOMS: atom_id res chain seq x y z
N MET A 1 -0.99 2.61 4.76
CA MET A 1 -1.88 1.94 5.75
C MET A 1 -3.19 1.52 5.11
N THR A 2 -3.13 0.81 3.98
CA THR A 2 -4.31 0.29 3.24
C THR A 2 -3.79 -0.58 2.11
N TYR A 3 -4.45 -1.68 1.79
CA TYR A 3 -4.34 -2.37 0.51
C TYR A 3 -5.71 -2.83 0.04
N CYS A 4 -6.10 -2.40 -1.15
CA CYS A 4 -7.28 -2.90 -1.85
C CYS A 4 -6.89 -3.35 -3.26
N VAL A 5 -7.56 -4.38 -3.75
CA VAL A 5 -7.41 -4.90 -5.12
C VAL A 5 -8.78 -5.21 -5.69
N ALA A 6 -8.96 -4.92 -6.98
CA ALA A 6 -10.08 -5.45 -7.73
C ALA A 6 -9.61 -6.01 -9.07
N MET A 7 -10.25 -7.09 -9.50
CA MET A 7 -9.92 -7.84 -10.71
C MET A 7 -11.18 -7.97 -11.57
N ALA A 8 -11.00 -7.85 -12.88
CA ALA A 8 -12.03 -8.02 -13.89
C ALA A 8 -11.64 -9.18 -14.80
N VAL A 9 -12.44 -10.24 -14.77
CA VAL A 9 -12.31 -11.41 -15.65
C VAL A 9 -13.59 -11.57 -16.46
N GLU A 10 -13.56 -12.38 -17.50
CA GLU A 10 -14.73 -12.61 -18.37
C GLU A 10 -15.96 -13.10 -17.58
N GLN A 11 -15.75 -13.88 -16.52
CA GLN A 11 -16.82 -14.46 -15.70
C GLN A 11 -17.37 -13.51 -14.62
N GLY A 12 -16.68 -12.40 -14.31
CA GLY A 12 -17.06 -11.60 -13.15
C GLY A 12 -16.04 -10.57 -12.68
N LEU A 13 -16.33 -9.98 -11.52
CA LEU A 13 -15.45 -9.07 -10.80
C LEU A 13 -15.11 -9.64 -9.42
N VAL A 14 -13.87 -9.42 -8.96
CA VAL A 14 -13.42 -9.75 -7.61
C VAL A 14 -12.97 -8.48 -6.93
N PHE A 15 -13.39 -8.25 -5.70
CA PHE A 15 -12.99 -7.12 -4.87
C PHE A 15 -12.48 -7.62 -3.53
N LEU A 16 -11.32 -7.14 -3.10
CA LEU A 16 -10.75 -7.46 -1.80
C LEU A 16 -10.15 -6.21 -1.17
N SER A 17 -10.50 -5.93 0.08
CA SER A 17 -9.94 -4.82 0.85
C SER A 17 -9.57 -5.22 2.26
N ASP A 18 -8.43 -4.73 2.74
CA ASP A 18 -8.09 -4.78 4.16
C ASP A 18 -8.87 -3.71 4.96
N THR A 19 -8.83 -3.77 6.29
CA THR A 19 -9.58 -2.82 7.14
C THR A 19 -8.72 -2.01 8.11
N ARG A 20 -7.44 -2.37 8.29
CA ARG A 20 -6.51 -1.60 9.12
C ARG A 20 -6.31 -0.20 8.54
N THR A 21 -6.47 0.81 9.37
CA THR A 21 -6.48 2.21 8.94
C THR A 21 -5.70 3.08 9.92
N ASN A 22 -5.03 4.11 9.38
CA ASN A 22 -4.43 5.17 10.18
C ASN A 22 -5.44 6.30 10.40
N ALA A 23 -5.84 6.52 11.66
CA ALA A 23 -6.69 7.64 12.06
C ALA A 23 -5.91 8.80 12.71
N GLY A 24 -4.58 8.69 12.83
CA GLY A 24 -3.72 9.69 13.45
C GLY A 24 -2.46 9.07 14.05
N VAL A 25 -1.57 9.90 14.58
CA VAL A 25 -0.40 9.43 15.33
C VAL A 25 -0.89 8.51 16.47
N ASP A 26 -0.34 7.29 16.51
CA ASP A 26 -0.69 6.21 17.45
C ASP A 26 -2.15 5.71 17.43
N HIS A 27 -2.95 6.13 16.45
CA HIS A 27 -4.34 5.70 16.29
C HIS A 27 -4.49 4.77 15.09
N ILE A 28 -4.16 3.50 15.29
CA ILE A 28 -4.47 2.43 14.33
C ILE A 28 -5.83 1.84 14.70
N SER A 29 -6.77 1.92 13.77
CA SER A 29 -8.13 1.41 13.97
C SER A 29 -8.56 0.52 12.80
N THR A 30 -9.73 -0.09 12.96
CA THR A 30 -10.38 -0.90 11.92
C THR A 30 -11.49 -0.08 11.29
N SER A 31 -11.45 0.09 9.97
CA SER A 31 -12.49 0.76 9.19
C SER A 31 -12.72 0.02 7.89
N ARG A 32 -14.00 -0.22 7.53
CA ARG A 32 -14.33 -0.84 6.25
C ARG A 32 -13.86 0.04 5.11
N LYS A 33 -13.28 -0.58 4.10
CA LYS A 33 -12.79 0.10 2.89
C LYS A 33 -13.54 -0.29 1.63
N MET A 34 -14.62 -1.06 1.78
CA MET A 34 -15.53 -1.47 0.72
C MET A 34 -16.92 -0.91 1.02
N ALA A 35 -17.52 -0.25 0.05
CA ALA A 35 -18.92 0.17 0.04
C ALA A 35 -19.64 -0.46 -1.15
N VAL A 36 -20.87 -0.92 -0.94
CA VAL A 36 -21.69 -1.60 -1.94
C VAL A 36 -22.99 -0.85 -2.12
N PHE A 37 -23.34 -0.55 -3.36
CA PHE A 37 -24.59 0.06 -3.79
C PHE A 37 -25.30 -0.98 -4.67
N GLU A 38 -26.34 -1.60 -4.12
CA GLU A 38 -27.05 -2.70 -4.77
C GLU A 38 -28.53 -2.36 -4.90
N GLU A 39 -29.06 -2.53 -6.11
CA GLU A 39 -30.49 -2.60 -6.38
C GLU A 39 -30.72 -3.93 -7.13
N PRO A 40 -31.18 -4.99 -6.43
CA PRO A 40 -31.20 -6.33 -6.98
C PRO A 40 -31.99 -6.43 -8.28
N GLY A 41 -31.36 -7.00 -9.31
CA GLY A 41 -31.94 -7.12 -10.65
C GLY A 41 -31.75 -5.89 -11.53
N GLU A 42 -31.21 -4.79 -11.00
CA GLU A 42 -30.89 -3.58 -11.76
C GLU A 42 -29.39 -3.26 -11.76
N ARG A 43 -28.76 -3.16 -10.60
CA ARG A 43 -27.35 -2.71 -10.51
C ARG A 43 -26.63 -3.26 -9.30
N VAL A 44 -25.33 -3.48 -9.46
CA VAL A 44 -24.37 -3.68 -8.38
C VAL A 44 -23.17 -2.80 -8.66
N ILE A 45 -22.86 -1.91 -7.72
CA ILE A 45 -21.71 -1.03 -7.78
C ILE A 45 -20.92 -1.19 -6.48
N VAL A 46 -19.62 -1.45 -6.59
CA VAL A 46 -18.69 -1.63 -5.48
C VAL A 46 -17.62 -0.55 -5.56
N LEU A 47 -17.38 0.11 -4.43
CA LEU A 47 -16.38 1.16 -4.27
C LEU A 47 -15.36 0.74 -3.20
N LEU A 48 -14.10 0.63 -3.58
CA LEU A 48 -12.97 0.45 -2.67
C LEU A 48 -12.26 1.78 -2.43
N VAL A 49 -11.80 2.04 -1.21
CA VAL A 49 -11.19 3.32 -0.83
C VAL A 49 -9.79 3.13 -0.24
N ALA A 50 -8.87 4.07 -0.55
CA ALA A 50 -7.56 4.14 0.06
C ALA A 50 -7.06 5.58 0.18
N GLY A 51 -6.15 5.83 1.12
CA GLY A 51 -5.56 7.13 1.38
C GLY A 51 -5.96 7.70 2.73
N ASN A 52 -6.10 9.02 2.82
CA ASN A 52 -6.49 9.70 4.05
C ASN A 52 -7.94 9.36 4.42
N LEU A 53 -8.14 8.82 5.63
CA LEU A 53 -9.45 8.36 6.10
C LEU A 53 -10.51 9.46 6.12
N ALA A 54 -10.16 10.68 6.53
CA ALA A 54 -11.12 11.79 6.58
C ALA A 54 -11.58 12.18 5.17
N ILE A 55 -10.67 12.17 4.19
CA ILE A 55 -10.98 12.47 2.79
C ILE A 55 -11.87 11.38 2.18
N THR A 56 -11.55 10.10 2.40
CA THR A 56 -12.32 8.99 1.83
C THR A 56 -13.71 8.90 2.47
N GLN A 57 -13.84 9.10 3.78
CA GLN A 57 -15.13 9.17 4.47
C GLN A 57 -15.97 10.37 4.02
N ALA A 58 -15.36 11.55 3.88
CA ALA A 58 -16.05 12.71 3.34
C ALA A 58 -16.54 12.47 1.91
N THR A 59 -15.74 11.79 1.09
CA THR A 59 -16.13 11.46 -0.29
C THR A 59 -17.31 10.49 -0.28
N LEU A 60 -17.27 9.45 0.57
CA LEU A 60 -18.39 8.53 0.75
C LEU A 60 -19.65 9.25 1.24
N GLN A 61 -19.51 10.18 2.18
CA GLN A 61 -20.63 10.99 2.68
C GLN A 61 -21.28 11.79 1.54
N VAL A 62 -20.50 12.48 0.71
CA VAL A 62 -21.01 13.19 -0.49
C VAL A 62 -21.72 12.23 -1.45
N LEU A 63 -21.29 10.97 -1.55
CA LEU A 63 -21.94 9.98 -2.43
C LEU A 63 -23.24 9.40 -1.86
N THR A 64 -23.37 9.35 -0.53
CA THR A 64 -24.49 8.68 0.15
C THR A 64 -25.55 9.63 0.69
N GLU A 65 -25.21 10.90 0.93
CA GLU A 65 -26.17 11.87 1.45
C GLU A 65 -27.31 12.11 0.45
N PRO A 66 -28.52 12.42 0.94
CA PRO A 66 -29.64 12.75 0.07
C PRO A 66 -29.30 13.95 -0.82
N HIS A 67 -29.63 13.84 -2.10
CA HIS A 67 -29.45 14.89 -3.09
C HIS A 67 -30.77 15.20 -3.79
N ASP A 68 -30.81 16.34 -4.48
CA ASP A 68 -31.90 16.67 -5.40
C ASP A 68 -32.11 15.51 -6.39
N ALA A 69 -33.37 15.17 -6.66
CA ALA A 69 -33.75 14.13 -7.60
C ALA A 69 -33.19 14.34 -9.01
N ALA A 70 -32.88 15.59 -9.37
CA ALA A 70 -32.24 15.92 -10.65
C ALA A 70 -30.73 15.58 -10.71
N ARG A 71 -30.06 15.37 -9.57
CA ARG A 71 -28.61 15.06 -9.53
C ARG A 71 -28.37 13.60 -9.89
N THR A 72 -27.37 13.35 -10.73
CA THR A 72 -26.87 12.00 -10.98
C THR A 72 -26.12 11.49 -9.75
N THR A 73 -26.49 10.30 -9.28
CA THR A 73 -25.92 9.59 -8.12
C THR A 73 -25.55 8.17 -8.53
N LEU A 74 -24.93 7.40 -7.63
CA LEU A 74 -24.66 5.98 -7.89
C LEU A 74 -25.94 5.14 -8.05
N TRP A 75 -27.07 5.62 -7.50
CA TRP A 75 -28.38 4.96 -7.57
C TRP A 75 -29.14 5.21 -8.87
N ASN A 76 -28.80 6.25 -9.64
CA ASN A 76 -29.51 6.56 -10.89
C ASN A 76 -28.57 6.79 -12.10
N ALA A 77 -27.24 6.64 -11.93
CA ALA A 77 -26.28 6.73 -13.03
C ALA A 77 -26.66 5.74 -14.14
N PRO A 78 -26.72 6.18 -15.42
CA PRO A 78 -27.16 5.32 -16.53
C PRO A 78 -26.07 4.35 -17.02
N THR A 79 -24.80 4.63 -16.71
CA THR A 79 -23.66 3.77 -17.07
C THR A 79 -22.60 3.80 -15.98
N MET A 80 -21.74 2.78 -15.94
CA MET A 80 -20.61 2.77 -15.00
C MET A 80 -19.59 3.91 -15.23
N VAL A 81 -19.52 4.49 -16.44
CA VAL A 81 -18.69 5.70 -16.67
C VAL A 81 -19.30 6.92 -16.00
N GLU A 82 -20.62 7.08 -16.08
CA GLU A 82 -21.28 8.16 -15.33
C GLU A 82 -21.13 7.93 -13.82
N ALA A 83 -21.21 6.69 -13.34
CA ALA A 83 -20.92 6.38 -11.94
C ALA A 83 -19.46 6.77 -11.55
N ALA A 84 -18.48 6.49 -12.41
CA ALA A 84 -17.09 6.92 -12.18
C ALA A 84 -16.93 8.45 -12.17
N ARG A 85 -17.68 9.18 -13.01
CA ARG A 85 -17.72 10.65 -13.00
C ARG A 85 -18.33 11.19 -11.71
N VAL A 86 -19.43 10.60 -11.23
CA VAL A 86 -20.06 10.96 -9.95
C VAL A 86 -19.06 10.84 -8.80
N VAL A 87 -18.28 9.73 -8.74
CA VAL A 87 -17.20 9.58 -7.75
C VAL A 87 -16.12 10.66 -7.92
N GLY A 88 -15.67 10.90 -9.15
CA GLY A 88 -14.67 11.93 -9.44
C GLY A 88 -15.12 13.35 -9.06
N GLU A 89 -16.40 13.67 -9.26
CA GLU A 89 -17.00 14.93 -8.84
C GLU A 89 -17.08 15.06 -7.32
N ALA A 90 -17.45 13.99 -6.61
CA ALA A 90 -17.43 13.96 -5.15
C ALA A 90 -16.02 14.21 -4.60
N VAL A 91 -14.98 13.59 -5.20
CA VAL A 91 -13.57 13.86 -4.83
C VAL A 91 -13.21 15.32 -5.00
N ARG A 92 -13.60 15.94 -6.12
CA ARG A 92 -13.34 17.38 -6.38
C ARG A 92 -14.12 18.28 -5.44
N GLU A 93 -15.33 17.89 -5.04
CA GLU A 93 -16.13 18.60 -4.06
C GLU A 93 -15.42 18.64 -2.69
N VAL A 94 -14.98 17.49 -2.20
CA VAL A 94 -14.17 17.39 -0.96
C VAL A 94 -12.85 18.15 -1.09
N HIS A 95 -12.18 18.06 -2.24
CA HIS A 95 -10.96 18.82 -2.49
C HIS A 95 -11.17 20.33 -2.39
N ARG A 96 -12.25 20.88 -2.99
CA ARG A 96 -12.58 22.31 -2.87
C ARG A 96 -12.82 22.75 -1.43
N ARG A 97 -13.38 21.87 -0.60
CA ARG A 97 -13.69 22.15 0.81
C ARG A 97 -12.44 22.10 1.69
N ASP A 98 -11.61 21.06 1.54
CA ASP A 98 -10.63 20.70 2.58
C ASP A 98 -9.17 20.89 2.16
N ALA A 99 -8.84 20.88 0.86
CA ALA A 99 -7.45 20.80 0.40
C ALA A 99 -6.59 22.01 0.81
N GLU A 100 -7.15 23.22 0.80
CA GLU A 100 -6.40 24.41 1.21
C GLU A 100 -6.08 24.37 2.72
N ALA A 101 -7.03 23.95 3.55
CA ALA A 101 -6.84 23.81 4.99
C ALA A 101 -5.79 22.73 5.29
N LEU A 102 -5.90 21.55 4.68
CA LEU A 102 -4.94 20.46 4.83
C LEU A 102 -3.51 20.90 4.47
N LYS A 103 -3.37 21.64 3.36
CA LYS A 103 -2.08 22.17 2.92
C LYS A 103 -1.45 23.12 3.94
N ARG A 104 -2.24 23.96 4.63
CA ARG A 104 -1.74 24.85 5.70
C ARG A 104 -1.19 24.06 6.91
N PHE A 105 -1.68 22.84 7.14
CA PHE A 105 -1.16 21.91 8.15
C PHE A 105 -0.11 20.94 7.60
N ASN A 106 0.39 21.16 6.38
CA ASN A 106 1.38 20.31 5.71
C ASN A 106 0.92 18.85 5.55
N VAL A 107 -0.38 18.66 5.29
CA VAL A 107 -1.01 17.38 4.98
C VAL A 107 -1.40 17.37 3.50
N ASP A 108 -0.94 16.34 2.78
CA ASP A 108 -1.29 16.17 1.37
C ASP A 108 -2.74 15.69 1.21
N PHE A 109 -3.43 16.22 0.19
CA PHE A 109 -4.72 15.69 -0.24
C PHE A 109 -4.51 14.39 -1.01
N ASN A 110 -4.52 13.26 -0.30
CA ASN A 110 -4.24 11.96 -0.87
C ASN A 110 -5.42 10.99 -0.68
N CYS A 111 -6.05 10.61 -1.79
CA CYS A 111 -7.06 9.58 -1.86
C CYS A 111 -7.01 8.86 -3.22
N SER A 112 -7.45 7.60 -3.24
CA SER A 112 -7.67 6.84 -4.46
C SER A 112 -8.81 5.86 -4.23
N PHE A 113 -9.51 5.55 -5.32
CA PHE A 113 -10.67 4.68 -5.29
C PHE A 113 -10.61 3.66 -6.42
N ILE A 114 -11.19 2.49 -6.21
CA ILE A 114 -11.53 1.56 -7.27
C ILE A 114 -13.04 1.44 -7.31
N LEU A 115 -13.64 1.68 -8.47
CA LEU A 115 -15.09 1.55 -8.68
C LEU A 115 -15.32 0.45 -9.71
N GLY A 116 -16.10 -0.56 -9.37
CA GLY A 116 -16.47 -1.61 -10.32
C GLY A 116 -17.90 -2.07 -10.15
N GLY A 117 -18.46 -2.68 -11.18
CA GLY A 117 -19.85 -3.13 -11.12
C GLY A 117 -20.49 -3.35 -12.48
N GLN A 118 -21.80 -3.51 -12.46
CA GLN A 118 -22.65 -3.71 -13.62
C GLN A 118 -24.00 -3.01 -13.43
N ILE A 119 -24.54 -2.44 -14.50
CA ILE A 119 -25.83 -1.74 -14.53
C ILE A 119 -26.67 -2.30 -15.69
N GLY A 120 -27.80 -2.92 -15.35
CA GLY A 120 -28.71 -3.57 -16.29
C GLY A 120 -27.98 -4.57 -17.19
N ALA A 121 -28.31 -4.55 -18.48
CA ALA A 121 -27.67 -5.39 -19.49
C ALA A 121 -26.34 -4.83 -20.04
N LEU A 122 -25.80 -3.76 -19.46
CA LEU A 122 -24.51 -3.22 -19.87
C LEU A 122 -23.37 -4.12 -19.36
N PRO A 123 -22.20 -4.12 -20.03
CA PRO A 123 -21.07 -4.92 -19.58
C PRO A 123 -20.57 -4.49 -18.20
N MET A 124 -19.95 -5.42 -17.48
CA MET A 124 -19.18 -5.12 -16.28
C MET A 124 -18.03 -4.16 -16.60
N ARG A 125 -17.77 -3.20 -15.72
CA ARG A 125 -16.69 -2.23 -15.89
C ARG A 125 -15.97 -1.98 -14.57
N LEU A 126 -14.68 -1.68 -14.64
CA LEU A 126 -13.81 -1.46 -13.48
C LEU A 126 -12.90 -0.26 -13.72
N PHE A 127 -12.88 0.68 -12.78
CA PHE A 127 -12.20 1.97 -12.87
C PHE A 127 -11.29 2.21 -11.66
N GLN A 128 -10.18 2.91 -11.90
CA GLN A 128 -9.38 3.52 -10.84
C GLN A 128 -9.57 5.04 -10.89
N ILE A 129 -10.02 5.63 -9.79
CA ILE A 129 -10.19 7.08 -9.62
C ILE A 129 -9.02 7.64 -8.80
N TYR A 130 -8.44 8.73 -9.29
CA TYR A 130 -7.31 9.43 -8.68
C TYR A 130 -7.77 10.63 -7.85
N ALA A 131 -6.87 11.17 -7.02
CA ALA A 131 -7.13 12.34 -6.16
C ALA A 131 -7.56 13.62 -6.93
N ALA A 132 -7.25 13.72 -8.23
CA ALA A 132 -7.72 14.81 -9.09
C ALA A 132 -9.17 14.60 -9.64
N GLY A 133 -9.80 13.48 -9.28
CA GLY A 133 -11.14 13.09 -9.72
C GLY A 133 -11.22 12.60 -11.17
N ASN A 134 -10.09 12.49 -11.88
CA ASN A 134 -10.02 11.76 -13.15
C ASN A 134 -9.84 10.26 -12.89
N PHE A 135 -10.06 9.45 -13.92
CA PHE A 135 -10.02 7.99 -13.80
C PHE A 135 -9.53 7.32 -15.07
N ILE A 136 -9.08 6.08 -14.91
CA ILE A 136 -8.81 5.13 -16.00
C ILE A 136 -9.68 3.89 -15.83
N GLU A 137 -9.80 3.11 -16.88
CA GLU A 137 -10.57 1.86 -16.92
C GLU A 137 -9.63 0.67 -17.18
N THR A 138 -10.00 -0.50 -16.68
CA THR A 138 -9.31 -1.75 -17.03
C THR A 138 -9.43 -2.06 -18.52
N SER A 139 -8.58 -2.97 -18.98
CA SER A 139 -8.64 -3.54 -20.33
C SER A 139 -8.27 -5.01 -20.28
N SER A 140 -8.37 -5.72 -21.41
CA SER A 140 -7.89 -7.10 -21.51
C SER A 140 -6.38 -7.25 -21.25
N VAL A 141 -5.60 -6.18 -21.45
CA VAL A 141 -4.15 -6.15 -21.20
C VAL A 141 -3.84 -5.88 -19.73
N ASN A 142 -4.69 -5.10 -19.05
CA ASN A 142 -4.58 -4.82 -17.62
C ASN A 142 -5.92 -5.06 -16.93
N PRO A 143 -6.20 -6.32 -16.51
CA PRO A 143 -7.50 -6.72 -15.98
C PRO A 143 -7.70 -6.42 -14.50
N TYR A 144 -6.85 -5.61 -13.86
CA TYR A 144 -6.97 -5.34 -12.42
C TYR A 144 -6.43 -3.96 -12.03
N PHE A 145 -6.86 -3.49 -10.86
CA PHE A 145 -6.30 -2.32 -10.20
C PHE A 145 -5.97 -2.61 -8.74
N GLN A 146 -4.97 -1.90 -8.23
CA GLN A 146 -4.58 -1.92 -6.82
C GLN A 146 -4.45 -0.48 -6.32
N ILE A 147 -4.85 -0.25 -5.07
CA ILE A 147 -4.68 1.03 -4.37
C ILE A 147 -4.10 0.80 -2.97
N GLY A 148 -3.33 1.77 -2.47
CA GLY A 148 -2.57 1.64 -1.23
C GLY A 148 -1.22 0.92 -1.41
N GLU A 149 -0.83 0.08 -0.44
CA GLU A 149 0.44 -0.67 -0.37
C GLU A 149 0.48 -1.86 -1.35
N SER A 150 0.36 -1.58 -2.64
CA SER A 150 0.11 -2.56 -3.70
C SER A 150 1.32 -3.39 -4.13
N LYS A 151 2.55 -2.94 -3.83
CA LYS A 151 3.78 -3.49 -4.42
C LYS A 151 4.06 -4.94 -4.03
N TYR A 152 3.75 -5.32 -2.79
CA TYR A 152 4.07 -6.64 -2.24
C TYR A 152 3.23 -7.76 -2.86
N GLY A 153 1.94 -7.49 -3.04
CA GLY A 153 0.99 -8.43 -3.63
C GLY A 153 0.94 -8.45 -5.16
N LYS A 154 1.58 -7.47 -5.83
CA LYS A 154 1.57 -7.35 -7.30
C LYS A 154 2.17 -8.56 -8.04
N PRO A 155 3.33 -9.13 -7.65
CA PRO A 155 4.01 -10.14 -8.46
C PRO A 155 3.27 -11.47 -8.63
N ILE A 156 2.35 -11.84 -7.73
CA ILE A 156 1.52 -13.04 -7.91
C ILE A 156 0.40 -12.78 -8.91
N ILE A 157 -0.19 -11.58 -8.88
CA ILE A 157 -1.25 -11.18 -9.80
C ILE A 157 -0.69 -11.15 -11.23
N ASP A 158 0.47 -10.50 -11.43
CA ASP A 158 1.13 -10.41 -12.75
C ASP A 158 1.50 -11.78 -13.34
N ARG A 159 1.65 -12.82 -12.51
CA ARG A 159 2.01 -14.17 -12.97
C ARG A 159 0.82 -15.07 -13.28
N VAL A 160 -0.33 -14.85 -12.64
CA VAL A 160 -1.45 -15.81 -12.63
C VAL A 160 -2.71 -15.24 -13.27
N LEU A 161 -2.98 -13.95 -13.09
CA LEU A 161 -4.24 -13.36 -13.51
C LEU A 161 -4.23 -13.06 -15.01
N THR A 162 -5.24 -13.57 -15.71
CA THR A 162 -5.55 -13.26 -17.11
C THR A 162 -7.05 -13.01 -17.25
N PRO A 163 -7.53 -12.37 -18.33
CA PRO A 163 -8.98 -12.18 -18.53
C PRO A 163 -9.80 -13.49 -18.53
N ARG A 164 -9.18 -14.61 -18.90
CA ARG A 164 -9.80 -15.94 -18.96
C ARG A 164 -9.69 -16.73 -17.65
N THR A 165 -9.03 -16.18 -16.63
CA THR A 165 -8.89 -16.84 -15.32
C THR A 165 -10.28 -17.07 -14.72
N PRO A 166 -10.61 -18.30 -14.27
CA PRO A 166 -11.89 -18.58 -13.61
C PRO A 166 -12.11 -17.69 -12.38
N LEU A 167 -13.37 -17.33 -12.11
CA LEU A 167 -13.71 -16.36 -11.07
C LEU A 167 -13.19 -16.76 -9.68
N ASP A 168 -13.30 -18.04 -9.31
CA ASP A 168 -12.80 -18.56 -8.04
C ASP A 168 -11.27 -18.57 -7.96
N GLU A 169 -10.57 -18.71 -9.10
CA GLU A 169 -9.11 -18.61 -9.17
C GLU A 169 -8.64 -17.16 -9.03
N ALA A 170 -9.36 -16.20 -9.60
CA ALA A 170 -9.11 -14.78 -9.37
C ALA A 170 -9.29 -14.41 -7.88
N ALA A 171 -10.32 -14.93 -7.22
CA ALA A 171 -10.53 -14.76 -5.77
C ALA A 171 -9.37 -15.34 -4.95
N LYS A 172 -8.93 -16.57 -5.26
CA LYS A 172 -7.73 -17.18 -4.64
C LYS A 172 -6.47 -16.34 -4.87
N CYS A 173 -6.27 -15.83 -6.09
CA CYS A 173 -5.14 -14.96 -6.42
C CYS A 173 -5.15 -13.67 -5.59
N ALA A 174 -6.31 -13.04 -5.39
CA ALA A 174 -6.45 -11.86 -4.55
C ALA A 174 -6.07 -12.14 -3.08
N LEU A 175 -6.49 -13.29 -2.54
CA LEU A 175 -6.15 -13.69 -1.17
C LEU A 175 -4.66 -13.94 -0.98
N ILE A 176 -4.00 -14.62 -1.92
CA ILE A 176 -2.54 -14.85 -1.87
C ILE A 176 -1.78 -13.52 -2.00
N SER A 177 -2.27 -12.62 -2.84
CA SER A 177 -1.74 -11.25 -2.95
C SER A 177 -1.83 -10.48 -1.63
N MET A 178 -2.96 -10.61 -0.93
CA MET A 178 -3.16 -10.04 0.40
C MET A 178 -2.27 -10.68 1.46
N ASP A 179 -2.12 -12.00 1.48
CA ASP A 179 -1.22 -12.71 2.41
C ASP A 179 0.22 -12.19 2.31
N SER A 180 0.74 -12.10 1.08
CA SER A 180 2.09 -11.59 0.80
C SER A 180 2.28 -10.16 1.33
N THR A 181 1.23 -9.34 1.24
CA THR A 181 1.22 -7.96 1.70
C THR A 181 1.15 -7.86 3.23
N LEU A 182 0.25 -8.62 3.88
CA LEU A 182 0.12 -8.68 5.34
C LEU A 182 1.43 -9.09 6.02
N ARG A 183 2.15 -10.06 5.46
CA ARG A 183 3.45 -10.51 6.00
C ARG A 183 4.56 -9.47 5.87
N SER A 184 4.49 -8.61 4.85
CA SER A 184 5.58 -7.72 4.47
C SER A 184 5.36 -6.27 4.91
N ASN A 185 4.14 -5.88 5.26
CA ASN A 185 3.80 -4.51 5.61
C ASN A 185 2.71 -4.44 6.69
N LEU A 186 3.11 -4.04 7.90
CA LEU A 186 2.23 -3.94 9.09
C LEU A 186 1.09 -2.92 8.94
N SER A 187 1.17 -2.04 7.95
CA SER A 187 0.16 -1.02 7.70
C SER A 187 -1.11 -1.58 7.04
N VAL A 188 -1.06 -2.83 6.58
CA VAL A 188 -2.20 -3.60 6.06
C VAL A 188 -2.61 -4.60 7.14
N GLY A 189 -3.91 -4.86 7.30
CA GLY A 189 -4.37 -5.72 8.38
C GLY A 189 -5.80 -6.23 8.27
N LEU A 190 -6.01 -7.36 8.94
CA LEU A 190 -7.30 -8.02 9.13
C LEU A 190 -8.27 -7.17 9.98
N PRO A 191 -9.60 -7.42 9.90
CA PRO A 191 -10.26 -8.32 8.95
C PRO A 191 -10.18 -7.84 7.48
N LEU A 192 -10.52 -8.72 6.54
CA LEU A 192 -10.65 -8.42 5.11
C LEU A 192 -12.12 -8.49 4.70
N ASP A 193 -12.52 -7.64 3.76
CA ASP A 193 -13.79 -7.75 3.04
C ASP A 193 -13.51 -8.32 1.63
N LEU A 194 -14.05 -9.50 1.31
CA LEU A 194 -14.00 -10.13 0.00
C LEU A 194 -15.40 -10.15 -0.61
N LEU A 195 -15.54 -9.62 -1.83
CA LEU A 195 -16.77 -9.69 -2.63
C LEU A 195 -16.45 -10.26 -4.01
N VAL A 196 -17.19 -11.27 -4.43
CA VAL A 196 -17.10 -11.88 -5.75
C VAL A 196 -18.42 -11.70 -6.48
N TYR A 197 -18.38 -10.98 -7.59
CA TYR A 197 -19.53 -10.66 -8.42
C TYR A 197 -19.51 -11.50 -9.70
N GLU A 198 -20.58 -12.25 -9.94
CA GLU A 198 -20.75 -13.05 -11.15
C GLU A 198 -21.44 -12.19 -12.23
N ALA A 199 -20.92 -12.23 -13.45
CA ALA A 199 -21.47 -11.47 -14.58
C ALA A 199 -22.97 -11.71 -14.73
N ASP A 200 -23.71 -10.63 -15.03
CA ASP A 200 -25.16 -10.63 -15.28
C ASP A 200 -26.04 -11.04 -14.09
N SER A 201 -25.45 -11.33 -12.92
CA SER A 201 -26.23 -11.69 -11.73
C SER A 201 -27.03 -10.53 -11.14
N LEU A 202 -26.55 -9.29 -11.34
CA LEU A 202 -27.13 -8.03 -10.83
C LEU A 202 -27.55 -8.07 -9.36
N ARG A 203 -26.83 -8.87 -8.54
CA ARG A 203 -27.01 -8.96 -7.10
C ARG A 203 -25.75 -9.51 -6.42
N VAL A 204 -25.56 -9.21 -5.14
CA VAL A 204 -24.45 -9.75 -4.36
C VAL A 204 -24.81 -11.14 -3.84
N THR A 205 -24.08 -12.16 -4.31
CA THR A 205 -24.28 -13.57 -3.89
C THR A 205 -23.11 -14.14 -3.10
N ARG A 206 -21.90 -13.60 -3.28
CA ARG A 206 -20.68 -14.12 -2.65
C ARG A 206 -19.94 -12.98 -1.95
N TYR A 207 -20.06 -12.94 -0.62
CA TYR A 207 -19.35 -12.02 0.25
C TYR A 207 -18.81 -12.76 1.47
N ALA A 208 -17.60 -12.42 1.90
CA ALA A 208 -16.98 -12.96 3.09
C ALA A 208 -16.18 -11.89 3.84
N SER A 209 -16.35 -11.86 5.16
CA SER A 209 -15.45 -11.15 6.08
C SER A 209 -14.43 -12.16 6.63
N LEU A 210 -13.15 -11.92 6.39
CA LEU A 210 -12.06 -12.84 6.75
C LEU A 210 -11.24 -12.24 7.89
N ASP A 211 -11.35 -12.79 9.08
CA ASP A 211 -10.55 -12.40 10.24
C ASP A 211 -9.42 -13.42 10.54
N GLU A 212 -8.73 -13.24 11.66
CA GLU A 212 -7.63 -14.11 12.11
C GLU A 212 -8.06 -15.56 12.37
N THR A 213 -9.35 -15.82 12.55
CA THR A 213 -9.92 -17.14 12.86
C THR A 213 -10.51 -17.84 11.64
N ASN A 214 -10.46 -17.21 10.47
CA ASN A 214 -11.03 -17.78 9.26
C ASN A 214 -10.20 -18.98 8.76
N ALA A 215 -10.75 -20.19 8.93
CA ALA A 215 -10.08 -21.44 8.58
C ALA A 215 -9.64 -21.54 7.11
N TYR A 216 -10.39 -20.93 6.17
CA TYR A 216 -10.01 -20.95 4.76
C TYR A 216 -8.79 -20.06 4.48
N PHE A 217 -8.79 -18.86 5.08
CA PHE A 217 -7.65 -17.94 4.93
C PHE A 217 -6.40 -18.46 5.63
N GLU A 218 -6.52 -19.08 6.81
CA GLU A 218 -5.41 -19.78 7.49
C GLU A 218 -4.86 -20.94 6.65
N MET A 219 -5.75 -21.71 6.01
CA MET A 219 -5.34 -22.80 5.11
C MET A 219 -4.59 -22.28 3.88
N ILE A 220 -5.01 -21.15 3.28
CA ILE A 220 -4.24 -20.49 2.21
C ILE A 220 -2.85 -20.07 2.71
N HIS A 221 -2.82 -19.38 3.86
CA HIS A 221 -1.60 -18.85 4.45
C HIS A 221 -0.53 -19.93 4.71
N SER A 222 -0.95 -21.05 5.30
CA SER A 222 -0.09 -22.20 5.61
C SER A 222 0.33 -22.94 4.34
N THR A 223 -0.64 -23.38 3.53
CA THR A 223 -0.39 -24.20 2.33
C THR A 223 0.47 -23.47 1.32
N TRP A 224 0.20 -22.18 1.06
CA TRP A 224 0.98 -21.38 0.11
C TRP A 224 2.44 -21.24 0.56
N GLY A 225 2.65 -20.93 1.85
CA GLY A 225 3.99 -20.78 2.41
C GLY A 225 4.80 -22.08 2.39
N GLU A 226 4.16 -23.22 2.65
CA GLU A 226 4.79 -24.54 2.57
C GLU A 226 5.18 -24.89 1.13
N ARG A 227 4.24 -24.77 0.18
CA ARG A 227 4.49 -25.09 -1.23
C ARG A 227 5.54 -24.19 -1.85
N LEU A 228 5.58 -22.90 -1.50
CA LEU A 228 6.59 -21.99 -2.00
C LEU A 228 8.00 -22.38 -1.53
N ARG A 229 8.16 -22.80 -0.26
CA ARG A 229 9.44 -23.31 0.26
C ARG A 229 9.86 -24.61 -0.41
N GLN A 230 8.89 -25.50 -0.66
CA GLN A 230 9.14 -26.75 -1.37
C GLN A 230 9.69 -26.47 -2.79
N VAL A 231 8.97 -25.68 -3.58
CA VAL A 231 9.40 -25.31 -4.94
C VAL A 231 10.77 -24.61 -4.91
N PHE A 232 10.99 -23.71 -3.94
CA PHE A 232 12.29 -23.05 -3.79
C PHE A 232 13.43 -24.03 -3.53
N SER A 233 13.21 -25.07 -2.70
CA SER A 233 14.22 -26.10 -2.42
C SER A 233 14.51 -27.05 -3.58
N GLU A 234 13.59 -27.12 -4.56
CA GLU A 234 13.74 -27.92 -5.77
C GLU A 234 14.52 -27.18 -6.88
N ILE A 235 14.74 -25.87 -6.73
CA ILE A 235 15.54 -25.07 -7.66
C ILE A 235 17.02 -25.43 -7.48
N PRO A 236 17.76 -25.79 -8.54
CA PRO A 236 19.19 -26.08 -8.45
C PRO A 236 20.00 -24.91 -7.89
N ASP A 237 21.07 -25.24 -7.16
CA ASP A 237 22.02 -24.27 -6.64
C ASP A 237 22.58 -23.37 -7.77
N PRO A 238 22.90 -22.09 -7.47
CA PRO A 238 23.52 -21.21 -8.45
C PRO A 238 24.83 -21.79 -9.00
N LEU A 239 24.98 -21.74 -10.33
CA LEU A 239 26.26 -22.02 -10.98
C LEU A 239 27.15 -20.78 -10.87
N TRP A 240 28.26 -20.92 -10.16
CA TRP A 240 29.24 -19.85 -10.00
C TRP A 240 30.12 -19.76 -11.25
N THR A 241 30.47 -18.53 -11.64
CA THR A 241 31.45 -18.28 -12.70
C THR A 241 32.87 -18.35 -12.14
N ASP A 242 33.87 -18.45 -13.03
CA ASP A 242 35.28 -18.51 -12.65
C ASP A 242 35.69 -17.33 -11.74
N GLU A 243 36.37 -17.64 -10.63
CA GLU A 243 36.93 -16.66 -9.69
C GLU A 243 37.92 -15.68 -10.34
N GLY A 244 38.48 -16.04 -11.51
CA GLY A 244 39.32 -15.17 -12.32
C GLY A 244 38.57 -13.95 -12.87
N ASN A 245 37.25 -14.02 -13.04
CA ASN A 245 36.42 -12.96 -13.60
C ASN A 245 35.74 -12.07 -12.55
N VAL A 246 36.07 -12.27 -11.27
CA VAL A 246 35.59 -11.42 -10.17
C VAL A 246 36.11 -9.99 -10.41
N PRO A 247 35.24 -8.96 -10.42
CA PRO A 247 35.65 -7.57 -10.62
C PRO A 247 36.38 -7.05 -9.38
N ARG A 248 37.64 -7.43 -9.24
CA ARG A 248 38.52 -6.99 -8.15
C ARG A 248 39.02 -5.59 -8.49
N HIS A 249 38.75 -4.64 -7.59
CA HIS A 249 39.45 -3.37 -7.63
C HIS A 249 40.86 -3.56 -7.06
N GLU A 250 41.88 -3.19 -7.85
CA GLU A 250 43.24 -3.13 -7.34
C GLU A 250 43.30 -2.13 -6.18
N ARG A 251 43.89 -2.57 -5.07
CA ARG A 251 44.17 -1.68 -3.96
C ARG A 251 45.28 -0.74 -4.41
N ALA A 252 44.96 0.55 -4.59
CA ALA A 252 45.99 1.56 -4.80
C ALA A 252 47.03 1.45 -3.68
N ALA A 253 48.29 1.25 -4.05
CA ALA A 253 49.38 1.24 -3.11
C ALA A 253 49.43 2.63 -2.45
N LEU A 254 48.98 2.72 -1.20
CA LEU A 254 49.30 3.87 -0.37
C LEU A 254 50.83 3.92 -0.26
N PRO A 255 51.46 5.09 -0.43
CA PRO A 255 52.88 5.25 -0.14
C PRO A 255 53.13 4.67 1.25
N THR A 256 53.99 3.67 1.34
CA THR A 256 54.44 3.16 2.63
C THR A 256 55.09 4.32 3.36
N ALA A 257 54.40 4.85 4.37
CA ALA A 257 55.04 5.77 5.30
C ALA A 257 56.29 5.05 5.81
N PRO A 258 57.49 5.66 5.72
CA PRO A 258 58.69 5.04 6.23
C PRO A 258 58.44 4.68 7.69
N ARG A 259 58.45 3.38 7.99
CA ARG A 259 58.52 2.93 9.37
C ARG A 259 59.79 3.53 9.92
N ALA A 260 59.67 4.48 10.85
CA ALA A 260 60.81 4.93 11.63
C ALA A 260 61.49 3.68 12.17
N ALA A 261 62.77 3.51 11.84
CA ALA A 261 63.59 2.51 12.50
C ALA A 261 63.51 2.84 13.99
N HIS A 262 62.81 2.00 14.76
CA HIS A 262 63.03 1.99 16.19
C HIS A 262 64.43 1.41 16.36
N ASP A 263 65.42 2.29 16.43
CA ASP A 263 66.72 1.94 16.99
C ASP A 263 66.43 1.29 18.33
N GLY A 264 66.84 0.03 18.45
CA GLY A 264 66.60 -0.78 19.63
C GLY A 264 67.25 -0.16 20.85
N GLN A 265 66.47 0.62 21.60
CA GLN A 265 66.62 0.70 23.03
C GLN A 265 65.37 0.09 23.66
N PRO A 266 65.51 -0.89 24.58
CA PRO A 266 64.38 -1.46 25.27
C PRO A 266 63.77 -0.38 26.16
N SER A 267 62.63 0.18 25.75
CA SER A 267 61.83 1.02 26.63
C SER A 267 61.12 0.11 27.63
N GLU A 268 61.43 0.27 28.92
CA GLU A 268 60.70 -0.37 30.02
C GLU A 268 59.17 -0.14 29.85
N PRO A 269 58.34 -1.17 30.16
CA PRO A 269 56.90 -1.05 30.01
C PRO A 269 56.36 -0.07 31.06
N ARG A 270 56.00 1.15 30.61
CA ARG A 270 55.23 2.09 31.43
C ARG A 270 53.77 1.63 31.48
N PRO A 271 53.14 1.54 32.67
CA PRO A 271 51.74 1.18 32.77
C PRO A 271 50.86 2.28 32.14
N ALA A 272 49.82 1.85 31.44
CA ALA A 272 48.86 2.72 30.78
C ALA A 272 48.17 3.65 31.81
N GLN A 273 48.49 4.93 31.77
CA GLN A 273 47.77 5.95 32.54
C GLN A 273 46.65 6.56 31.69
N THR A 274 45.43 6.23 32.09
CA THR A 274 44.17 6.82 31.68
C THR A 274 44.19 8.34 31.94
N LEU A 275 44.09 9.15 30.89
CA LEU A 275 44.07 10.61 31.02
C LEU A 275 42.62 11.08 31.28
N ALA A 276 42.27 11.21 32.57
CA ALA A 276 41.12 11.96 33.04
C ALA A 276 41.59 13.02 34.05
N GLN A 277 41.52 14.29 33.63
CA GLN A 277 41.40 15.53 34.40
C GLN A 277 42.36 15.80 35.59
N SER A 278 43.14 16.88 35.50
CA SER A 278 43.13 18.01 36.47
C SER A 278 44.18 19.09 36.17
N LEU A 279 43.74 20.36 36.25
CA LEU A 279 44.49 21.63 36.14
C LEU A 279 45.39 21.88 37.37
N PRO A 280 46.37 22.81 37.30
CA PRO A 280 46.19 24.19 37.85
C PRO A 280 46.98 25.27 37.04
N GLY A 281 46.70 26.58 37.00
CA GLY A 281 46.08 27.51 37.94
C GLY A 281 47.12 28.57 38.39
N ALA A 282 47.13 29.77 37.78
CA ALA A 282 47.65 31.08 38.26
C ALA A 282 47.79 32.07 37.08
N ALA A 283 47.56 33.39 37.13
CA ALA A 283 46.80 34.30 37.98
C ALA A 283 46.72 35.67 37.25
N ALA A 284 45.65 36.43 37.49
CA ALA A 284 45.52 37.90 37.41
C ALA A 284 45.73 38.63 36.06
N ASN A 285 44.65 39.19 35.51
CA ASN A 285 44.43 40.64 35.56
C ASN A 285 42.99 41.03 35.18
N VAL A 286 42.35 41.83 36.02
CA VAL A 286 41.08 42.51 35.78
C VAL A 286 41.40 43.96 35.38
N PRO A 287 40.71 44.55 34.39
CA PRO A 287 40.00 45.77 34.71
C PRO A 287 38.56 45.84 34.16
N ARG A 288 37.81 46.70 34.87
CA ARG A 288 36.38 47.04 34.83
C ARG A 288 35.75 47.39 33.47
N MET A 289 34.46 47.05 33.40
CA MET A 289 33.32 47.63 32.65
C MET A 289 33.44 49.09 32.12
N PRO A 290 32.63 49.43 31.11
CA PRO A 290 31.38 50.12 31.43
C PRO A 290 30.13 49.48 30.81
N ARG A 291 29.00 49.75 31.48
CA ARG A 291 27.64 49.47 31.01
C ARG A 291 27.17 50.55 30.02
N ASP A 292 26.07 50.17 29.35
CA ASP A 292 24.96 50.96 28.81
C ASP A 292 24.95 51.24 27.30
N GLY A 293 23.78 50.93 26.71
CA GLY A 293 23.39 51.02 25.31
C GLY A 293 22.31 50.00 24.99
#